data_AF-F8Q1K0-F1
#
_entry.id   AF-F8Q1K0-F1
#
_cell.length_a   1.000
_cell.length_b   1.000
_cell.length_c   1.000
_cell.angle_alpha   90.00
_cell.angle_beta   90.00
_cell.angle_gamma   90.00
#
_symmetry.space_group_name_H-M   'P 1'
#
loop_
_entity.id
_entity.type
_entity.pdbx_description
1 polymer ?
#
loop_
_entity_poly.entity_id
_entity_poly.type
_entity_poly.pdbx_seq_one_letter_code
_entity_poly.pdbx_strand_id
1 'polypeptide(L)' 'MAKAFQEMLERFGLEQKVLVVTMDNATSNDTQTAKLSKLNNSFSTFNRVRCFNHTLQLCVCPWTSFKNIYASLLKRRRTR' A
#
# COMPACT_ATOMS: atom_id res chain seq x y z
N MET A 1 3.77 -9.47 9.38
CA MET A 1 4.52 -8.52 8.55
C MET A 1 5.50 -7.66 9.35
N ALA A 2 5.10 -6.94 10.41
CA ALA A 2 6.03 -6.10 11.19
C ALA A 2 7.30 -6.82 11.69
N LYS A 3 7.16 -8.03 12.27
CA LYS A 3 8.30 -8.83 12.73
C LYS A 3 9.26 -9.22 11.60
N ALA A 4 8.72 -9.76 10.51
CA ALA A 4 9.52 -10.12 9.33
C ALA A 4 10.22 -8.91 8.71
N PHE A 5 9.60 -7.73 8.74
CA PHE A 5 10.24 -6.49 8.28
C PHE A 5 11.38 -6.07 9.21
N GLN A 6 11.21 -6.16 10.52
CA GLN A 6 12.28 -5.91 11.50
C GLN A 6 13.44 -6.89 11.32
N GLU A 7 13.17 -8.19 11.21
CA GLU A 7 14.19 -9.22 10.98
C GLU A 7 14.98 -8.95 9.68
N MET A 8 14.31 -8.43 8.64
CA MET A 8 14.97 -7.99 7.41
C MET A 8 15.87 -6.77 7.66
N LEU A 9 15.42 -5.75 8.38
CA LEU A 9 16.24 -4.58 8.70
C LEU A 9 17.50 -4.97 9.48
N GLU A 10 17.35 -5.85 10.48
CA GLU A 10 18.45 -6.38 11.30
C GLU A 10 19.45 -7.15 10.44
N ARG A 11 18.96 -8.02 9.56
CA ARG A 11 19.80 -8.80 8.66
C ARG A 11 20.68 -7.94 7.75
N PHE A 12 20.22 -6.75 7.37
CA PHE A 12 20.94 -5.84 6.48
C PHE A 12 21.61 -4.65 7.21
N GLY A 13 21.51 -4.55 8.55
CA GLY A 13 22.07 -3.41 9.31
C GLY A 13 21.43 -2.07 8.94
N LEU A 14 20.12 -2.07 8.70
CA LEU A 14 19.31 -0.94 8.23
C LEU A 14 18.33 -0.40 9.27
N GLU A 15 18.32 -0.95 10.48
CA GLU A 15 17.35 -0.65 11.53
C GLU A 15 17.26 0.86 11.81
N GLN A 16 18.39 1.56 11.79
CA GLN A 16 18.47 2.99 12.08
C GLN A 16 18.60 3.87 10.81
N LYS A 17 18.34 3.30 9.63
CA LYS A 17 18.54 3.96 8.33
C LYS A 17 17.23 4.11 7.55
N VAL A 18 16.09 3.89 8.20
CA VAL A 18 14.78 4.02 7.57
C VAL A 18 14.24 5.43 7.79
N LEU A 19 14.21 6.24 6.71
CA LEU A 19 13.65 7.59 6.72
C LEU A 19 12.15 7.60 6.42
N VAL A 20 11.69 6.93 5.36
CA VAL A 20 10.28 6.87 4.96
C VAL A 20 9.99 5.51 4.31
N VAL A 21 8.79 4.97 4.54
CA VAL A 21 8.27 3.78 3.84
C VAL A 21 6.97 4.12 3.13
N THR A 22 6.90 3.85 1.83
CA THR A 22 5.68 3.96 1.05
C THR A 22 4.89 2.66 1.09
N MET A 23 3.62 2.70 1.47
CA MET A 23 2.75 1.52 1.53
C MET A 23 1.42 1.78 0.81
N ASP A 24 0.77 0.74 0.29
CA ASP A 24 -0.55 0.85 -0.33
C ASP A 24 -1.65 1.26 0.67
N ASN A 25 -2.84 1.58 0.16
CA ASN A 25 -3.96 2.05 0.98
C ASN A 25 -4.74 0.89 1.65
N ALA A 26 -4.03 -0.04 2.29
CA ALA A 26 -4.62 -1.13 3.06
C ALA A 26 -4.61 -0.83 4.56
N THR A 27 -5.65 -1.28 5.28
CA THR A 27 -5.77 -1.15 6.75
C THR A 27 -4.83 -2.09 7.51
N SER A 28 -4.46 -3.21 6.89
CA SER A 28 -3.42 -4.12 7.41
C SER A 28 -2.09 -3.40 7.64
N ASN A 29 -1.77 -2.41 6.80
CA ASN A 29 -0.57 -1.59 6.94
C ASN A 29 -0.64 -0.68 8.17
N ASP A 30 -1.83 -0.24 8.61
CA ASP A 30 -1.98 0.53 9.86
C ASP A 30 -1.50 -0.30 11.06
N THR A 31 -1.92 -1.56 11.10
CA THR A 31 -1.50 -2.50 12.15
C THR A 31 0.00 -2.83 12.07
N GLN A 32 0.55 -2.97 10.86
CA GLN A 32 1.99 -3.21 10.67
C GLN A 32 2.81 -2.02 11.16
N THR A 33 2.48 -0.80 10.74
CA THR A 33 3.18 0.43 11.12
C THR A 33 3.14 0.65 12.63
N ALA A 34 1.99 0.47 13.28
CA ALA A 34 1.84 0.63 14.73
C ALA A 34 2.64 -0.40 15.54
N LYS A 35 2.88 -1.60 14.97
CA LYS A 35 3.75 -2.61 15.57
C LYS A 35 5.22 -2.30 15.32
N LEU A 36 5.58 -1.90 14.09
CA LEU A 36 6.95 -1.62 13.69
C LEU A 36 7.55 -0.44 14.47
N SER A 37 6.74 0.59 14.77
CA SER A 37 7.16 1.75 15.55
C SER A 37 7.45 1.47 17.04
N LYS A 38 7.17 0.25 17.50
CA LYS A 38 7.45 -0.20 18.88
C LYS A 38 8.67 -1.12 18.95
N LEU A 39 9.28 -1.44 17.81
CA LEU A 39 10.46 -2.30 17.73
C LEU A 39 11.74 -1.44 17.72
N ASN A 40 12.88 -2.10 17.89
CA ASN A 40 14.18 -1.43 17.96
C ASN A 40 14.68 -1.02 16.56
N ASN A 41 14.11 0.05 16.00
CA ASN A 41 14.47 0.63 14.71
C ASN A 41 14.18 2.15 14.72
N SER A 42 14.57 2.88 13.68
CA SER A 42 14.32 4.32 13.51
C SER A 42 12.92 4.65 12.99
N PHE A 43 12.07 3.65 12.77
CA PHE A 43 10.77 3.84 12.15
C PHE A 43 9.76 4.39 13.17
N SER A 44 9.14 5.51 12.85
CA SER A 44 7.94 6.02 13.52
C SER A 44 6.73 5.94 12.59
N THR A 45 5.53 5.97 13.17
CA THR A 45 4.27 5.99 12.40
C THR A 45 4.19 7.17 11.43
N PHE A 46 4.85 8.29 11.75
CA PHE A 46 4.97 9.47 10.89
C PHE A 46 5.77 9.20 9.61
N ASN A 47 6.69 8.23 9.62
CA ASN A 47 7.52 7.88 8.47
C ASN A 47 6.75 7.09 7.40
N ARG A 48 5.47 6.78 7.62
CA ARG A 48 4.63 6.12 6.63
C ARG A 48 3.99 7.11 5.68
N VAL A 49 4.21 6.87 4.39
CA VAL A 49 3.56 7.60 3.30
C VAL A 49 2.71 6.65 2.46
N ARG A 50 1.57 7.12 1.95
CA ARG A 50 0.75 6.32 1.02
C ARG A 50 1.41 6.28 -0.36
N CYS A 51 1.43 5.11 -0.98
CA CYS A 51 2.03 4.91 -2.29
C CYS A 51 1.29 5.75 -3.35
N PHE A 52 2.01 6.64 -4.03
CA PHE A 52 1.46 7.54 -5.04
C PHE A 52 0.65 6.82 -6.14
N ASN A 53 1.16 5.70 -6.64
CA ASN A 53 0.46 4.92 -7.67
C ASN A 53 -0.90 4.41 -7.20
N HIS A 54 -0.98 3.93 -5.95
CA HIS A 54 -2.24 3.46 -5.37
C HIS A 54 -3.21 4.63 -5.14
N THR A 55 -2.70 5.79 -4.73
CA THR A 55 -3.51 7.01 -4.64
C THR A 55 -4.07 7.42 -6.00
N LEU A 56 -3.25 7.44 -7.05
CA LEU A 56 -3.71 7.74 -8.41
C LEU A 56 -4.75 6.74 -8.91
N GLN A 57 -4.55 5.45 -8.68
CA GLN A 57 -5.51 4.42 -9.06
C GLN A 57 -6.87 4.61 -8.36
N LEU A 58 -6.86 5.05 -7.09
CA LEU A 58 -8.09 5.38 -6.37
C LEU A 58 -8.78 6.64 -6.93
N CYS A 59 -8.02 7.64 -7.36
CA CYS A 59 -8.56 8.91 -7.84
C CYS A 59 -9.04 8.87 -9.30
N VAL A 60 -8.26 8.30 -10.21
CA VAL A 60 -8.45 8.48 -11.67
C VAL A 60 -9.35 7.42 -12.27
N CYS A 61 -9.27 6.17 -11.80
CA CYS A 61 -10.14 5.11 -12.27
C CYS A 61 -10.07 3.89 -11.33
N PRO A 62 -11.13 3.59 -10.57
CA PRO A 62 -11.29 2.25 -10.04
C PRO A 62 -11.36 1.32 -11.24
N TRP A 63 -10.30 0.55 -11.49
CA TRP A 63 -10.21 -0.42 -12.59
C TRP A 63 -11.44 -1.36 -12.64
N THR A 64 -12.08 -1.58 -11.50
CA THR A 64 -13.35 -2.28 -11.32
C THR A 64 -14.54 -1.58 -11.97
N SER A 65 -14.67 -0.26 -11.81
CA SER A 65 -15.76 0.53 -12.43
C SER A 65 -15.62 0.57 -13.95
N PHE A 66 -14.41 0.70 -14.49
CA PHE A 66 -14.20 0.74 -15.94
C PHE A 66 -14.48 -0.62 -16.61
N LYS A 67 -14.09 -1.75 -15.98
CA LYS A 67 -14.44 -3.09 -16.47
C LYS A 67 -15.96 -3.31 -16.55
N ASN A 68 -16.70 -2.91 -15.53
CA ASN A 68 -18.14 -3.09 -15.49
C ASN A 68 -18.87 -2.19 -16.51
N ILE A 69 -18.41 -0.95 -16.65
CA ILE A 69 -18.95 -0.02 -17.67
C ILE A 69 -18.62 -0.53 -19.07
N TYR A 70 -17.38 -0.91 -19.35
CA TYR A 70 -16.97 -1.40 -20.67
C TYR A 70 -17.65 -2.73 -21.04
N ALA A 71 -17.78 -3.66 -20.09
CA ALA A 71 -18.52 -4.91 -20.30
C ALA A 71 -20.02 -4.68 -20.53
N SER A 72 -20.63 -3.72 -19.84
CA SER A 72 -22.03 -3.31 -20.06
C SER A 72 -22.22 -2.68 -21.44
N LEU A 73 -21.29 -1.83 -21.88
CA LEU A 73 -21.31 -1.20 -23.20
C LEU A 73 -21.12 -2.23 -24.33
N LEU A 74 -20.22 -3.20 -24.16
CA LEU A 74 -20.04 -4.31 -25.12
C LEU A 74 -21.27 -5.21 -25.21
N LYS A 75 -21.94 -5.51 -24.08
CA LYS A 75 -23.21 -6.28 -24.10
C LYS A 75 -24.32 -5.53 -24.84
N ARG A 76 -24.47 -4.21 -24.61
CA ARG A 76 -25.45 -3.37 -25.32
C ARG A 76 -25.20 -3.27 -26.82
N ARG A 77 -23.93 -3.32 -27.25
CA ARG A 77 -23.54 -3.28 -28.67
C ARG A 77 -23.77 -4.60 -29.40
N ARG A 78 -23.95 -5.71 -28.67
CA ARG A 78 -24.23 -7.05 -29.24
C ARG A 78 -25.73 -7.36 -29.36
N THR A 79 -26.57 -6.56 -28.71
CA THR A 79 -28.04 -6.68 -28.71
C THR A 79 -28.76 -5.69 -29.64
N ARG A 80 -28.00 -4.95 -30.46
CA ARG A 80 -28.47 -4.21 -31.64
C ARG A 80 -27.82 -4.81 -32.86
#